data_AF-Q39UJ6-F1
#
_entry.id   AF-Q39UJ6-F1
#
_cell.length_a   1.000
_cell.length_b   1.000
_cell.length_c   1.000
_cell.angle_alpha   90.00
_cell.angle_beta   90.00
_cell.angle_gamma   90.00
#
_symmetry.space_group_name_H-M   'P 1'
#
loop_
_entity.id
_entity.type
_entity.pdbx_description
1 polymer ?
#
loop_
_entity_poly.entity_id
_entity_poly.type
_entity_poly.pdbx_seq_one_letter_code
_entity_poly.pdbx_strand_id
1 'polypeptide(L)'
;MVAMQSYPYVITVSSEKGGVGKTTLATNLAIYLKALDENLPVSIFSFDNHFTVDRMFEIRGQRTTGTVADLLLETPGRDLIHTGQYGVGYIPSSPNLSDLKGTVKTPMMLARLLALSRIPGVVVIDTRPDLDILTQNALFAADRAIIPVKDMPSLENCRNIFALFEQRGLDRKSLSLIPCLVDERIKFDGPFSDQKTLLKAYAINRGYRCFETYISKSPKVESLNTNPDGKIYPILTHAKWTEVHGQFAQLAQTIITEFRATAEPRAFLFHQWLQSEEVRKKEAFFARLSGIKSECLLCGRPVSGKDSDRVSFYFEVSDGSAAGFFEEECFFRLLMTNVYNLDINLADDDPTLQIMRDAARESAFVFRPVTNGSGTTVDFHRFGLDGVHLLKKAYPLREFEGGMLTREKSRLFSLLSETFGNRLDASPDSFLLVHPVHQEKPEAILQEECYRGFARLRQRIAQQVLPPN
;
A
#
# COMPACT_ATOMS: atom_id res chain seq x y z
N MET A 1 8.60 2.78 27.86
CA MET A 1 8.83 2.60 26.41
C MET A 1 7.87 3.53 25.65
N VAL A 2 8.36 4.68 25.18
CA VAL A 2 7.51 5.79 24.66
C VAL A 2 6.73 5.39 23.40
N ALA A 3 7.33 4.60 22.50
CA ALA A 3 6.64 4.10 21.30
C ALA A 3 5.41 3.24 21.66
N MET A 4 5.49 2.41 22.69
CA MET A 4 4.40 1.51 23.09
C MET A 4 3.18 2.19 23.73
N GLN A 5 3.24 3.52 23.93
CA GLN A 5 2.09 4.32 24.33
C GLN A 5 1.16 4.65 23.16
N SER A 6 1.58 4.41 21.92
CA SER A 6 0.78 4.72 20.72
C SER A 6 0.95 3.71 19.57
N TYR A 7 1.87 2.75 19.67
CA TYR A 7 2.03 1.70 18.68
C TYR A 7 1.94 0.33 19.33
N PRO A 8 1.08 -0.56 18.83
CA PRO A 8 0.88 -1.87 19.43
C PRO A 8 2.03 -2.81 19.08
N TYR A 9 2.37 -3.69 20.01
CA TYR A 9 3.08 -4.93 19.72
C TYR A 9 2.06 -5.99 19.28
N VAL A 10 2.17 -6.45 18.04
CA VAL A 10 1.15 -7.26 17.38
C VAL A 10 1.51 -8.74 17.45
N ILE A 11 0.62 -9.53 18.03
CA ILE A 11 0.71 -10.99 18.09
C ILE A 11 -0.37 -11.57 17.20
N THR A 12 0.02 -12.29 16.16
CA THR A 12 -0.93 -12.97 15.27
C THR A 12 -0.91 -14.47 15.54
N VAL A 13 -2.06 -15.06 15.85
CA VAL A 13 -2.21 -16.51 15.99
C VAL A 13 -2.79 -17.06 14.71
N SER A 14 -1.97 -17.77 13.91
CA SER A 14 -2.37 -18.18 12.57
C SER A 14 -1.93 -19.60 12.21
N SER A 15 -2.82 -20.30 11.50
CA SER A 15 -2.63 -21.66 11.02
C SER A 15 -3.71 -21.98 9.99
N GLU A 16 -3.30 -22.49 8.82
CA GLU A 16 -4.17 -22.93 7.73
C GLU A 16 -4.98 -24.19 8.07
N LYS A 17 -4.71 -24.83 9.21
CA LYS A 17 -5.51 -25.96 9.67
C LYS A 17 -6.55 -25.50 10.68
N GLY A 18 -7.81 -25.88 10.45
CA GLY A 18 -8.89 -25.76 11.43
C GLY A 18 -8.68 -26.70 12.62
N GLY A 19 -9.16 -26.31 13.82
CA GLY A 19 -9.15 -27.19 14.99
C GLY A 19 -7.79 -27.43 15.66
N VAL A 20 -6.78 -26.60 15.38
CA VAL A 20 -5.46 -26.65 16.05
C VAL A 20 -5.39 -25.85 17.36
N GLY A 21 -6.49 -25.18 17.73
CA GLY A 21 -6.57 -24.37 18.96
C GLY A 21 -6.24 -22.89 18.80
N LYS A 22 -6.29 -22.30 17.58
CA LYS A 22 -6.00 -20.88 17.33
C LYS A 22 -6.76 -19.92 18.25
N THR A 23 -8.09 -19.95 18.19
CA THR A 23 -8.93 -19.04 18.96
C THR A 23 -8.76 -19.26 20.46
N THR A 24 -8.71 -20.51 20.94
CA THR A 24 -8.44 -20.83 22.35
C THR A 24 -7.10 -20.24 22.81
N LEU A 25 -6.06 -20.35 21.97
CA LEU A 25 -4.74 -19.81 22.24
C LEU A 25 -4.76 -18.28 22.26
N ALA A 26 -5.35 -17.64 21.26
CA ALA A 26 -5.44 -16.18 21.16
C ALA A 26 -6.19 -15.56 22.35
N THR A 27 -7.39 -16.05 22.65
CA THR A 27 -8.24 -15.48 23.70
C THR A 27 -7.64 -15.71 25.09
N ASN A 28 -7.14 -16.92 25.39
CA ASN A 28 -6.53 -17.16 26.69
C ASN A 28 -5.17 -16.47 26.82
N LEU A 29 -4.37 -16.37 25.76
CA LEU A 29 -3.12 -15.60 25.81
C LEU A 29 -3.39 -14.15 26.22
N ALA A 30 -4.38 -13.49 25.61
CA ALA A 30 -4.75 -12.11 25.97
C ALA A 30 -5.11 -11.98 27.47
N ILE A 31 -5.87 -12.93 28.01
CA ILE A 31 -6.25 -12.95 29.43
C ILE A 31 -5.05 -13.16 30.34
N TYR A 32 -4.14 -14.10 30.01
CA TYR A 32 -2.96 -14.34 30.82
C TYR A 32 -1.97 -13.18 30.77
N LEU A 33 -1.80 -12.53 29.61
CA LEU A 33 -0.98 -11.32 29.50
C LEU A 33 -1.50 -10.23 30.45
N LYS A 34 -2.81 -10.00 30.47
CA LYS A 34 -3.43 -9.02 31.36
C LYS A 34 -3.37 -9.41 32.83
N ALA A 35 -3.49 -10.71 33.14
CA ALA A 35 -3.43 -11.20 34.51
C ALA A 35 -2.02 -11.17 35.11
N LEU A 36 -0.99 -11.40 34.29
CA LEU A 36 0.42 -11.36 34.73
C LEU A 36 0.97 -9.93 34.83
N ASP A 37 0.39 -8.98 34.10
CA ASP A 37 0.74 -7.56 34.16
C ASP A 37 -0.53 -6.71 34.07
N GLU A 38 -1.10 -6.36 35.23
CA GLU A 38 -2.35 -5.60 35.33
C GLU A 38 -2.26 -4.22 34.67
N ASN A 39 -1.06 -3.65 34.58
CA ASN A 39 -0.85 -2.33 33.96
C ASN A 39 -0.64 -2.42 32.44
N LEU A 40 -0.42 -3.61 31.89
CA LEU A 40 -0.26 -3.81 30.45
C LEU A 40 -1.61 -3.62 29.74
N PRO A 41 -1.73 -2.68 28.78
CA PRO A 41 -2.86 -2.65 27.87
C PRO A 41 -2.79 -3.87 26.96
N VAL A 42 -3.84 -4.69 26.96
CA VAL A 42 -3.96 -5.85 26.09
C VAL A 42 -5.30 -5.78 25.39
N SER A 43 -5.27 -5.86 24.06
CA SER A 43 -6.47 -5.85 23.22
C SER A 43 -6.50 -7.07 22.30
N ILE A 44 -7.69 -7.52 21.91
CA ILE A 44 -7.86 -8.64 20.98
C ILE A 44 -8.96 -8.38 19.94
N PHE A 45 -8.77 -8.90 18.73
CA PHE A 45 -9.83 -9.02 17.73
C PHE A 45 -9.62 -10.27 16.87
N SER A 46 -10.65 -10.66 16.13
CA SER A 46 -10.60 -11.82 15.23
C SER A 46 -11.00 -11.44 13.82
N PHE A 47 -10.30 -12.01 12.84
CA PHE A 47 -10.76 -12.06 11.45
C PHE A 47 -11.59 -13.31 11.15
N ASP A 48 -11.80 -14.18 12.14
CA ASP A 48 -12.72 -15.30 12.06
C ASP A 48 -14.13 -14.89 12.51
N ASN A 49 -15.14 -15.33 11.76
CA ASN A 49 -16.55 -14.96 11.98
C ASN A 49 -17.17 -15.72 13.18
N HIS A 50 -16.38 -16.41 14.00
CA HIS A 50 -16.86 -17.40 14.94
C HIS A 50 -17.38 -16.83 16.28
N PHE A 51 -17.58 -15.50 16.39
CA PHE A 51 -18.07 -14.73 17.56
C PHE A 51 -17.46 -15.13 18.92
N THR A 52 -16.35 -15.86 18.92
CA THR A 52 -15.77 -16.46 20.13
C THR A 52 -15.07 -15.41 20.95
N VAL A 53 -14.43 -14.43 20.30
CA VAL A 53 -13.92 -13.23 20.95
C VAL A 53 -15.06 -12.47 21.64
N ASP A 54 -16.15 -12.18 20.92
CA ASP A 54 -17.29 -11.46 21.50
C ASP A 54 -17.86 -12.20 22.71
N ARG A 55 -18.17 -13.49 22.57
CA ARG A 55 -18.72 -14.32 23.67
C ARG A 55 -17.81 -14.41 24.90
N MET A 56 -16.51 -14.23 24.72
CA MET A 56 -15.53 -14.32 25.80
C MET A 56 -15.28 -12.98 26.50
N PHE A 57 -15.35 -11.87 25.75
CA PHE A 57 -14.95 -10.55 26.25
C PHE A 57 -16.11 -9.55 26.40
N GLU A 58 -17.29 -9.80 25.84
CA GLU A 58 -18.42 -8.88 25.94
C GLU A 58 -18.89 -8.68 27.40
N ILE A 59 -19.11 -7.41 27.75
CA ILE A 59 -19.81 -7.03 28.98
C ILE A 59 -21.27 -6.79 28.63
N ARG A 60 -22.19 -7.58 29.21
CA ARG A 60 -23.63 -7.49 28.93
C ARG A 60 -24.14 -6.05 29.13
N GLY A 61 -24.81 -5.52 28.11
CA GLY A 61 -25.38 -4.16 28.12
C GLY A 61 -24.40 -3.05 27.72
N GLN A 62 -23.15 -3.38 27.40
CA GLN A 62 -22.18 -2.43 26.86
C GLN A 62 -22.55 -2.04 25.43
N ARG A 63 -22.53 -0.73 25.13
CA ARG A 63 -22.65 -0.25 23.75
C ARG A 63 -21.27 -0.21 23.11
N THR A 64 -21.16 -0.79 21.93
CA THR A 64 -19.95 -0.74 21.09
C THR A 64 -20.09 0.33 20.01
N THR A 65 -18.97 0.92 19.58
CA THR A 65 -18.91 2.04 18.61
C THR A 65 -18.66 1.55 17.18
N GLY A 66 -18.24 0.30 17.03
CA GLY A 66 -17.97 -0.33 15.75
C GLY A 66 -17.41 -1.74 15.94
N THR A 67 -16.90 -2.29 14.85
CA THR A 67 -16.41 -3.65 14.72
C THR A 67 -15.07 -3.69 13.99
N VAL A 68 -14.46 -4.86 13.87
CA VAL A 68 -13.26 -5.09 13.06
C VAL A 68 -13.48 -4.74 11.56
N ALA A 69 -14.72 -4.72 11.07
CA ALA A 69 -15.02 -4.22 9.73
C ALA A 69 -14.73 -2.72 9.61
N ASP A 70 -15.08 -1.93 10.63
CA ASP A 70 -14.86 -0.48 10.64
C ASP A 70 -13.36 -0.13 10.70
N LEU A 71 -12.55 -1.00 11.32
CA LEU A 71 -11.09 -0.91 11.26
C LEU A 71 -10.59 -1.03 9.81
N LEU A 72 -11.11 -2.00 9.05
CA LEU A 72 -10.79 -2.17 7.62
C LEU A 72 -11.32 -1.02 6.76
N LEU A 73 -12.34 -0.30 7.24
CA LEU A 73 -12.86 0.94 6.65
C LEU A 73 -12.16 2.20 7.18
N GLU A 74 -10.93 2.04 7.68
CA GLU A 74 -10.02 3.12 8.06
C GLU A 74 -10.42 3.90 9.34
N THR A 75 -11.35 3.38 10.14
CA THR A 75 -11.61 3.92 11.48
C THR A 75 -10.43 3.61 12.40
N PRO A 76 -9.89 4.60 13.16
CA PRO A 76 -8.77 4.37 14.07
C PRO A 76 -9.09 3.28 15.10
N GLY A 77 -8.24 2.27 15.21
CA GLY A 77 -8.52 1.12 16.10
C GLY A 77 -8.63 1.48 17.58
N ARG A 78 -7.98 2.56 18.05
CA ARG A 78 -8.18 3.08 19.42
C ARG A 78 -9.64 3.45 19.70
N ASP A 79 -10.37 3.91 18.70
CA ASP A 79 -11.77 4.36 18.84
C ASP A 79 -12.76 3.18 18.78
N LEU A 80 -12.26 2.00 18.38
CA LEU A 80 -13.02 0.75 18.27
C LEU A 80 -12.78 -0.23 19.43
N ILE A 81 -11.73 0.00 20.24
CA ILE A 81 -11.42 -0.85 21.38
C ILE A 81 -12.38 -0.53 22.53
N HIS A 82 -13.05 -1.57 23.02
CA HIS A 82 -13.89 -1.52 24.21
C HIS A 82 -13.27 -2.32 25.33
N THR A 83 -13.43 -1.85 26.57
CA THR A 83 -13.08 -2.65 27.76
C THR A 83 -13.97 -3.89 27.79
N GLY A 84 -13.35 -5.07 27.73
CA GLY A 84 -14.04 -6.35 27.87
C GLY A 84 -13.83 -7.00 29.23
N GLN A 85 -14.35 -8.21 29.37
CA GLN A 85 -14.14 -9.08 30.53
C GLN A 85 -12.64 -9.27 30.81
N TYR A 86 -12.32 -9.54 32.08
CA TYR A 86 -10.95 -9.81 32.53
C TYR A 86 -9.97 -8.63 32.34
N GLY A 87 -10.48 -7.42 32.11
CA GLY A 87 -9.68 -6.22 31.86
C GLY A 87 -9.03 -6.17 30.49
N VAL A 88 -9.35 -7.10 29.59
CA VAL A 88 -8.83 -7.18 28.23
C VAL A 88 -9.69 -6.29 27.32
N GLY A 89 -9.07 -5.40 26.56
CA GLY A 89 -9.74 -4.66 25.50
C GLY A 89 -10.12 -5.58 24.34
N TYR A 90 -11.22 -5.30 23.65
CA TYR A 90 -11.53 -6.04 22.42
C TYR A 90 -12.19 -5.14 21.37
N ILE A 91 -11.99 -5.49 20.11
CA ILE A 91 -12.76 -4.94 18.99
C ILE A 91 -13.77 -6.01 18.59
N PRO A 92 -15.09 -5.71 18.56
CA PRO A 92 -16.11 -6.68 18.22
C PRO A 92 -15.92 -7.29 16.84
N SER A 93 -16.27 -8.58 16.69
CA SER A 93 -16.22 -9.26 15.38
C SER A 93 -17.31 -8.71 14.44
N SER A 94 -17.13 -8.91 13.13
CA SER A 94 -18.12 -8.53 12.13
C SER A 94 -18.52 -9.72 11.27
N PRO A 95 -19.83 -9.97 11.05
CA PRO A 95 -20.28 -11.01 10.12
C PRO A 95 -19.91 -10.68 8.65
N ASN A 96 -19.71 -9.40 8.33
CA ASN A 96 -19.54 -8.89 6.97
C ASN A 96 -18.07 -8.87 6.50
N LEU A 97 -17.15 -9.49 7.24
CA LEU A 97 -15.72 -9.53 6.87
C LEU A 97 -15.45 -10.17 5.51
N SER A 98 -16.31 -11.09 5.06
CA SER A 98 -16.18 -11.72 3.75
C SER A 98 -16.41 -10.74 2.60
N ASP A 99 -17.36 -9.83 2.75
CA ASP A 99 -17.72 -8.84 1.72
C ASP A 99 -16.63 -7.76 1.60
N LEU A 100 -15.95 -7.47 2.72
CA LEU A 100 -14.85 -6.51 2.77
C LEU A 100 -13.51 -7.06 2.26
N LYS A 101 -13.41 -8.35 1.90
CA LYS A 101 -12.15 -8.88 1.33
C LYS A 101 -11.72 -8.12 0.08
N GLY A 102 -12.67 -7.69 -0.75
CA GLY A 102 -12.41 -6.95 -1.99
C GLY A 102 -11.88 -5.53 -1.78
N THR A 103 -12.10 -4.92 -0.61
CA THR A 103 -11.56 -3.59 -0.28
C THR A 103 -10.09 -3.66 0.11
N VAL A 104 -9.63 -4.81 0.60
CA VAL A 104 -8.25 -5.05 1.02
C VAL A 104 -7.38 -5.38 -0.20
N LYS A 105 -6.80 -4.35 -0.80
CA LYS A 105 -6.01 -4.47 -2.05
C LYS A 105 -4.58 -4.98 -1.86
N THR A 106 -4.03 -4.88 -0.65
CA THR A 106 -2.62 -5.23 -0.36
C THR A 106 -2.48 -5.92 0.99
N PRO A 107 -1.43 -6.73 1.21
CA PRO A 107 -1.14 -7.34 2.52
C PRO A 107 -0.59 -6.36 3.56
N MET A 108 -0.35 -5.09 3.19
CA MET A 108 0.23 -4.07 4.07
C MET A 108 -0.84 -3.15 4.69
N MET A 109 -2.11 -3.32 4.29
CA MET A 109 -3.20 -2.42 4.69
C MET A 109 -3.38 -2.41 6.21
N LEU A 110 -3.42 -3.57 6.87
CA LEU A 110 -3.57 -3.64 8.32
C LEU A 110 -2.35 -3.05 9.05
N ALA A 111 -1.14 -3.25 8.54
CA ALA A 111 0.05 -2.63 9.13
C ALA A 111 -0.04 -1.09 9.10
N ARG A 112 -0.52 -0.52 7.99
CA ARG A 112 -0.82 0.92 7.88
C ARG A 112 -1.89 1.35 8.89
N LEU A 113 -2.98 0.60 8.97
CA LEU A 113 -4.08 0.92 9.89
C LEU A 113 -3.60 0.90 11.34
N LEU A 114 -2.88 -0.14 11.77
CA LEU A 114 -2.36 -0.25 13.14
C LEU A 114 -1.30 0.81 13.46
N ALA A 115 -0.48 1.19 12.48
CA ALA A 115 0.48 2.30 12.61
C ALA A 115 -0.22 3.65 12.88
N LEU A 116 -1.42 3.86 12.33
CA LEU A 116 -2.19 5.09 12.51
C LEU A 116 -3.23 5.01 13.64
N SER A 117 -3.49 3.81 14.18
CA SER A 117 -4.59 3.55 15.11
C SER A 117 -4.34 4.03 16.55
N ARG A 118 -3.11 4.42 16.90
CA ARG A 118 -2.74 4.89 18.26
C ARG A 118 -3.06 3.89 19.38
N ILE A 119 -3.00 2.59 19.10
CA ILE A 119 -3.27 1.54 20.08
C ILE A 119 -2.02 1.31 20.93
N PRO A 120 -2.10 1.37 22.27
CA PRO A 120 -0.96 1.06 23.14
C PRO A 120 -0.86 -0.44 23.45
N GLY A 121 0.30 -0.86 23.95
CA GLY A 121 0.49 -2.19 24.54
C GLY A 121 0.48 -3.34 23.54
N VAL A 122 -0.20 -4.43 23.87
CA VAL A 122 -0.23 -5.67 23.06
C VAL A 122 -1.58 -5.82 22.35
N VAL A 123 -1.55 -6.16 21.07
CA VAL A 123 -2.73 -6.55 20.29
C VAL A 123 -2.60 -8.00 19.86
N VAL A 124 -3.57 -8.83 20.21
CA VAL A 124 -3.69 -10.22 19.76
C VAL A 124 -4.68 -10.29 18.60
N ILE A 125 -4.28 -10.94 17.50
CA ILE A 125 -5.10 -11.15 16.32
C ILE A 125 -5.34 -12.64 16.14
N ASP A 126 -6.61 -13.06 16.21
CA ASP A 126 -7.04 -14.41 15.85
C ASP A 126 -7.41 -14.46 14.37
N THR A 127 -6.95 -15.48 13.64
CA THR A 127 -7.19 -15.60 12.18
C THR A 127 -8.04 -16.81 11.82
N ARG A 128 -8.65 -16.75 10.63
CA ARG A 128 -9.33 -17.88 10.00
C ARG A 128 -8.38 -19.04 9.67
N PRO A 129 -8.91 -20.26 9.44
CA PRO A 129 -8.14 -21.42 8.97
C PRO A 129 -7.85 -21.37 7.46
N ASP A 130 -7.53 -20.20 6.92
CA ASP A 130 -7.13 -19.99 5.52
C ASP A 130 -6.02 -18.93 5.42
N LEU A 131 -5.23 -18.96 4.35
CA LEU A 131 -4.18 -17.97 4.08
C LEU A 131 -4.69 -16.86 3.13
N ASP A 132 -5.90 -16.39 3.37
CA ASP A 132 -6.54 -15.34 2.58
C ASP A 132 -5.88 -13.96 2.79
N ILE A 133 -6.38 -12.92 2.11
CA ILE A 133 -5.82 -11.57 2.20
C ILE A 133 -5.88 -10.98 3.62
N LEU A 134 -6.86 -11.34 4.45
CA LEU A 134 -6.94 -10.85 5.84
C LEU A 134 -5.91 -11.55 6.72
N THR A 135 -5.76 -12.88 6.59
CA THR A 135 -4.71 -13.62 7.29
C THR A 135 -3.31 -13.15 6.87
N GLN A 136 -3.10 -12.88 5.57
CA GLN A 136 -1.84 -12.30 5.08
C GLN A 136 -1.58 -10.92 5.69
N ASN A 137 -2.60 -10.06 5.82
CA ASN A 137 -2.50 -8.76 6.48
C ASN A 137 -2.13 -8.89 7.97
N ALA A 138 -2.78 -9.81 8.69
CA ALA A 138 -2.48 -10.10 10.10
C ALA A 138 -1.02 -10.56 10.28
N LEU A 139 -0.54 -11.45 9.41
CA LEU A 139 0.82 -11.95 9.44
C LEU A 139 1.85 -10.86 9.08
N PHE A 140 1.55 -10.01 8.11
CA PHE A 140 2.41 -8.90 7.72
C PHE A 140 2.54 -7.87 8.86
N ALA A 141 1.46 -7.59 9.59
CA ALA A 141 1.46 -6.64 10.69
C ALA A 141 2.13 -7.19 11.98
N ALA A 142 2.34 -8.50 12.10
CA ALA A 142 2.76 -9.15 13.34
C ALA A 142 4.23 -8.89 13.73
N ASP A 143 4.47 -8.46 14.96
CA ASP A 143 5.77 -8.55 15.62
C ASP A 143 6.12 -10.01 15.94
N ARG A 144 5.12 -10.78 16.37
CA ARG A 144 5.20 -12.21 16.67
C ARG A 144 4.03 -12.95 16.03
N ALA A 145 4.33 -13.95 15.21
CA ALA A 145 3.32 -14.88 14.71
C ALA A 145 3.45 -16.23 15.42
N ILE A 146 2.40 -16.64 16.12
CA ILE A 146 2.32 -17.91 16.83
C ILE A 146 1.57 -18.90 15.94
N ILE A 147 2.24 -19.99 15.57
CA ILE A 147 1.72 -20.99 14.64
C ILE A 147 1.39 -22.28 15.41
N PRO A 148 0.14 -22.46 15.86
CA PRO A 148 -0.26 -23.69 16.53
C PRO A 148 -0.27 -24.88 15.56
N VAL A 149 0.37 -25.97 15.98
CA VAL A 149 0.40 -27.25 15.26
C VAL A 149 -0.04 -28.38 16.18
N LYS A 150 -0.95 -29.20 15.69
CA LYS A 150 -1.52 -30.34 16.42
C LYS A 150 -0.92 -31.67 15.97
N ASP A 151 -0.72 -31.82 14.68
CA ASP A 151 -0.35 -33.08 14.03
C ASP A 151 0.57 -32.83 12.82
N MET A 152 1.09 -33.90 12.21
CA MET A 152 1.97 -33.80 11.05
C MET A 152 1.32 -33.05 9.87
N PRO A 153 0.03 -33.27 9.52
CA PRO A 153 -0.65 -32.45 8.50
C PRO A 153 -0.66 -30.95 8.82
N SER A 154 -0.92 -30.55 10.08
CA SER A 154 -0.87 -29.14 10.46
C SER A 154 0.54 -28.54 10.34
N LEU A 155 1.58 -29.35 10.61
CA LEU A 155 2.98 -28.98 10.42
C LEU A 155 3.39 -28.91 8.94
N GLU A 156 2.81 -29.74 8.08
CA GLU A 156 3.01 -29.65 6.63
C GLU A 156 2.36 -28.39 6.05
N ASN A 157 1.15 -28.07 6.49
CA ASN A 157 0.44 -26.87 6.07
C ASN A 157 1.19 -25.59 6.46
N CYS A 158 1.81 -25.53 7.64
CA CYS A 158 2.49 -24.31 8.09
C CYS A 158 3.60 -23.83 7.12
N ARG A 159 4.13 -24.72 6.25
CA ARG A 159 5.09 -24.36 5.21
C ARG A 159 4.60 -23.21 4.33
N ASN A 160 3.30 -23.07 4.06
CA ASN A 160 2.83 -21.99 3.18
C ASN A 160 2.94 -20.62 3.87
N ILE A 161 2.78 -20.53 5.20
CA ILE A 161 3.06 -19.30 5.96
C ILE A 161 4.55 -18.92 5.84
N PHE A 162 5.47 -19.89 5.96
CA PHE A 162 6.90 -19.62 5.79
C PHE A 162 7.24 -19.22 4.35
N ALA A 163 6.66 -19.89 3.35
CA ALA A 163 6.84 -19.57 1.93
C ALA A 163 6.30 -18.17 1.58
N LEU A 164 5.19 -17.76 2.19
CA LEU A 164 4.67 -16.40 2.06
C LEU A 164 5.70 -15.37 2.55
N PHE A 165 6.34 -15.61 3.70
CA PHE A 165 7.36 -14.70 4.22
C PHE A 165 8.56 -14.62 3.28
N GLU A 166 9.01 -15.76 2.73
CA GLU A 166 10.06 -15.80 1.71
C GLU A 166 9.71 -14.98 0.46
N GLN A 167 8.54 -15.25 -0.13
CA GLN A 167 8.09 -14.61 -1.36
C GLN A 167 7.96 -13.09 -1.21
N ARG A 168 7.65 -12.62 0.01
CA ARG A 168 7.46 -11.21 0.33
C ARG A 168 8.71 -10.53 0.91
N GLY A 169 9.83 -11.26 1.04
CA GLY A 169 11.08 -10.74 1.63
C GLY A 169 10.96 -10.40 3.12
N LEU A 170 10.06 -11.05 3.86
CA LEU A 170 9.86 -10.83 5.29
C LEU A 170 10.78 -11.72 6.12
N ASP A 171 11.28 -11.18 7.24
CA ASP A 171 12.09 -11.95 8.18
C ASP A 171 11.23 -13.00 8.90
N ARG A 172 11.65 -14.27 8.81
CA ARG A 172 11.00 -15.42 9.46
C ARG A 172 11.21 -15.43 10.98
N LYS A 173 12.08 -14.57 11.52
CA LYS A 173 12.34 -14.50 12.97
C LYS A 173 11.10 -14.21 13.82
N SER A 174 10.08 -13.58 13.25
CA SER A 174 8.80 -13.34 13.92
C SER A 174 7.93 -14.60 14.00
N LEU A 175 8.15 -15.62 13.16
CA LEU A 175 7.38 -16.86 13.14
C LEU A 175 7.87 -17.83 14.21
N SER A 176 6.97 -18.41 14.99
CA SER A 176 7.30 -19.46 15.95
C SER A 176 6.16 -20.46 16.11
N LEU A 177 6.49 -21.74 16.00
CA LEU A 177 5.55 -22.84 16.16
C LEU A 177 5.34 -23.20 17.62
N ILE A 178 4.11 -23.59 17.95
CA ILE A 178 3.77 -24.15 19.26
C ILE A 178 2.98 -25.45 19.06
N PRO A 179 3.47 -26.59 19.57
CA PRO A 179 2.66 -27.80 19.63
C PRO A 179 1.44 -27.58 20.52
N CYS A 180 0.25 -27.86 20.00
CA CYS A 180 -1.02 -27.66 20.69
C CYS A 180 -1.86 -28.94 20.66
N LEU A 181 -2.75 -29.09 21.64
CA LEU A 181 -3.61 -30.26 21.79
C LEU A 181 -2.80 -31.56 21.84
N VAL A 182 -1.64 -31.52 22.50
CA VAL A 182 -0.73 -32.66 22.67
C VAL A 182 -1.35 -33.66 23.63
N ASP A 183 -1.52 -34.91 23.20
CA ASP A 183 -1.99 -35.99 24.08
C ASP A 183 -0.77 -36.73 24.66
N GLU A 184 -0.42 -36.39 25.91
CA GLU A 184 0.80 -36.90 26.55
C GLU A 184 0.80 -38.41 26.80
N ARG A 185 -0.38 -39.03 26.72
CA ARG A 185 -0.56 -40.49 26.84
C ARG A 185 -0.05 -41.23 25.60
N ILE A 186 0.04 -40.54 24.46
CA ILE A 186 0.58 -41.12 23.23
C ILE A 186 2.10 -41.15 23.34
N LYS A 187 2.65 -42.37 23.33
CA LYS A 187 4.09 -42.64 23.27
C LYS A 187 4.42 -43.37 21.97
N PHE A 188 5.61 -43.11 21.44
CA PHE A 188 6.13 -43.77 20.25
C PHE A 188 7.41 -44.53 20.59
N ASP A 189 7.64 -45.63 19.89
CA ASP A 189 8.94 -46.30 19.88
C ASP A 189 9.91 -45.53 18.96
N GLY A 190 11.17 -45.40 19.38
CA GLY A 190 12.23 -44.77 18.59
C GLY A 190 12.80 -43.49 19.22
N PRO A 191 13.51 -42.66 18.43
CA PRO A 191 14.29 -41.53 18.96
C PRO A 191 13.43 -40.37 19.51
N PHE A 192 12.14 -40.34 19.17
CA PHE A 192 11.19 -39.33 19.66
C PHE A 192 10.02 -40.02 20.35
N SER A 193 10.04 -40.02 21.68
CA SER A 193 9.12 -40.83 22.50
C SER A 193 7.73 -40.21 22.70
N ASP A 194 7.50 -38.97 22.27
CA ASP A 194 6.21 -38.29 22.39
C ASP A 194 5.92 -37.30 21.23
N GLN A 195 4.66 -36.90 21.13
CA GLN A 195 4.13 -36.06 20.05
C GLN A 195 4.77 -34.67 20.02
N LYS A 196 4.97 -34.02 21.17
CA LYS A 196 5.58 -32.68 21.23
C LYS A 196 7.02 -32.70 20.73
N THR A 197 7.80 -33.71 21.13
CA THR A 197 9.21 -33.84 20.76
C THR A 197 9.31 -34.16 19.27
N LEU A 198 8.45 -35.04 18.75
CA LEU A 198 8.38 -35.36 17.34
C LEU A 198 8.08 -34.12 16.48
N LEU A 199 7.02 -33.37 16.83
CA LEU A 199 6.63 -32.17 16.08
C LEU A 199 7.72 -31.09 16.11
N LYS A 200 8.35 -30.86 17.27
CA LYS A 200 9.47 -29.92 17.39
C LYS A 200 10.68 -30.36 16.56
N ALA A 201 11.03 -31.64 16.58
CA ALA A 201 12.16 -32.15 15.80
C ALA A 201 11.96 -31.94 14.29
N TYR A 202 10.76 -32.25 13.77
CA TYR A 202 10.44 -31.99 12.37
C TYR A 202 10.47 -30.49 12.03
N ALA A 203 9.94 -29.64 12.91
CA ALA A 203 9.97 -28.20 12.72
C ALA A 203 11.42 -27.65 12.68
N ILE A 204 12.26 -28.05 13.63
CA ILE A 204 13.67 -27.65 13.72
C ILE A 204 14.44 -28.12 12.48
N ASN A 205 14.22 -29.36 12.02
CA ASN A 205 14.84 -29.88 10.82
C ASN A 205 14.44 -29.11 9.54
N ARG A 206 13.28 -28.44 9.56
CA ARG A 206 12.82 -27.52 8.49
C ARG A 206 13.30 -26.08 8.68
N GLY A 207 14.13 -25.81 9.69
CA GLY A 207 14.63 -24.47 10.01
C GLY A 207 13.58 -23.58 10.68
N TYR A 208 12.51 -24.15 11.24
CA TYR A 208 11.48 -23.38 11.92
C TYR A 208 11.79 -23.18 13.39
N ARG A 209 11.45 -22.00 13.92
CA ARG A 209 11.54 -21.72 15.36
C ARG A 209 10.37 -22.35 16.09
N CYS A 210 10.61 -22.84 17.30
CA CYS A 210 9.58 -23.40 18.17
C CYS A 210 9.61 -22.72 19.53
N PHE A 211 8.44 -22.58 20.15
CA PHE A 211 8.36 -22.25 21.57
C PHE A 211 8.87 -23.42 22.41
N GLU A 212 9.50 -23.10 23.55
CA GLU A 212 9.91 -24.11 24.53
C GLU A 212 8.69 -24.78 25.18
N THR A 213 7.61 -24.03 25.40
CA THR A 213 6.36 -24.58 25.90
C THR A 213 5.51 -25.25 24.81
N TYR A 214 4.45 -25.94 25.23
CA TYR A 214 3.44 -26.58 24.38
C TYR A 214 2.11 -26.56 25.13
N ILE A 215 0.99 -26.77 24.43
CA ILE A 215 -0.34 -26.83 25.03
C ILE A 215 -0.87 -28.27 25.00
N SER A 216 -1.11 -28.85 26.18
CA SER A 216 -1.66 -30.20 26.34
C SER A 216 -3.14 -30.25 25.97
N LYS A 217 -3.59 -31.40 25.48
CA LYS A 217 -5.01 -31.69 25.31
C LYS A 217 -5.66 -31.86 26.68
N SER A 218 -6.79 -31.18 26.91
CA SER A 218 -7.52 -31.27 28.18
C SER A 218 -9.02 -31.34 27.95
N PRO A 219 -9.70 -32.44 28.34
CA PRO A 219 -11.15 -32.52 28.29
C PRO A 219 -11.83 -31.39 29.07
N LYS A 220 -11.21 -30.96 30.18
CA LYS A 220 -11.71 -29.82 30.97
C LYS A 220 -11.68 -28.52 30.16
N VAL A 221 -10.59 -28.25 29.44
CA VAL A 221 -10.48 -27.04 28.59
C VAL A 221 -11.47 -27.10 27.42
N GLU A 222 -11.61 -28.24 26.77
CA GLU A 222 -12.59 -28.43 25.68
C GLU A 222 -14.03 -28.19 26.16
N SER A 223 -14.34 -28.53 27.42
CA SER A 223 -15.68 -28.30 27.99
C SER A 223 -16.01 -26.84 28.32
N LEU A 224 -15.03 -25.92 28.34
CA LEU A 224 -15.25 -24.51 28.76
C LEU A 224 -16.13 -23.70 27.81
N ASN A 225 -16.28 -24.18 26.56
CA ASN A 225 -17.09 -23.54 25.53
C ASN A 225 -18.57 -23.98 25.57
N THR A 226 -18.90 -24.98 26.40
CA THR A 226 -20.23 -25.60 26.45
C THR A 226 -20.79 -25.50 27.86
N ASN A 227 -21.72 -24.58 28.07
CA ASN A 227 -22.44 -24.40 29.35
C ASN A 227 -23.84 -23.83 29.13
N PRO A 228 -24.75 -23.96 30.12
CA PRO A 228 -26.13 -23.47 30.03
C PRO A 228 -26.26 -21.96 29.77
N ASP A 229 -25.27 -21.18 30.20
CA ASP A 229 -25.29 -19.71 30.08
C ASP A 229 -24.81 -19.22 28.69
N GLY A 230 -24.35 -20.14 27.83
CA GLY A 230 -23.80 -19.85 26.50
C GLY A 230 -22.49 -19.05 26.52
N LYS A 231 -21.83 -18.96 27.68
CA LYS A 231 -20.60 -18.19 27.87
C LYS A 231 -19.37 -19.02 27.45
N ILE A 232 -18.25 -18.35 27.26
CA ILE A 232 -16.95 -19.03 27.11
C ILE A 232 -16.11 -18.69 28.32
N TYR A 233 -15.73 -19.72 29.08
CA TYR A 233 -14.98 -19.55 30.32
C TYR A 233 -13.46 -19.64 30.08
N PRO A 234 -12.64 -18.76 30.68
CA PRO A 234 -11.20 -18.79 30.48
C PRO A 234 -10.55 -19.89 31.31
N ILE A 235 -9.44 -20.41 30.79
CA ILE A 235 -8.60 -21.42 31.43
C ILE A 235 -8.11 -20.89 32.78
N LEU A 236 -7.76 -19.59 32.83
CA LEU A 236 -7.20 -18.93 34.02
C LEU A 236 -8.04 -19.17 35.29
N THR A 237 -9.38 -19.11 35.18
CA THR A 237 -10.27 -19.28 36.34
C THR A 237 -10.97 -20.63 36.39
N HIS A 238 -11.25 -21.26 35.24
CA HIS A 238 -12.08 -22.46 35.16
C HIS A 238 -11.32 -23.77 34.88
N ALA A 239 -10.02 -23.69 34.58
CA ALA A 239 -9.14 -24.85 34.38
C ALA A 239 -7.78 -24.71 35.10
N LYS A 240 -7.74 -23.95 36.21
CA LYS A 240 -6.52 -23.66 36.99
C LYS A 240 -5.76 -24.90 37.51
N TRP A 241 -6.45 -26.03 37.66
CA TRP A 241 -5.87 -27.28 38.15
C TRP A 241 -5.34 -28.19 37.03
N THR A 242 -5.44 -27.75 35.78
CA THR A 242 -4.90 -28.48 34.62
C THR A 242 -3.51 -27.98 34.29
N GLU A 243 -2.66 -28.84 33.73
CA GLU A 243 -1.32 -28.45 33.27
C GLU A 243 -1.35 -27.30 32.24
N VAL A 244 -2.44 -27.23 31.47
CA VAL A 244 -2.68 -26.16 30.50
C VAL A 244 -2.62 -24.78 31.14
N HIS A 245 -3.00 -24.63 32.42
CA HIS A 245 -2.87 -23.36 33.14
C HIS A 245 -1.41 -22.89 33.23
N GLY A 246 -0.51 -23.79 33.66
CA GLY A 246 0.92 -23.49 33.76
C GLY A 246 1.55 -23.22 32.39
N GLN A 247 1.12 -23.95 31.35
CA GLN A 247 1.61 -23.76 29.99
C GLN A 247 1.22 -22.39 29.40
N PHE A 248 -0.02 -21.93 29.63
CA PHE A 248 -0.43 -20.57 29.23
C PHE A 248 0.31 -19.49 30.01
N ALA A 249 0.56 -19.70 31.31
CA ALA A 249 1.35 -18.77 32.11
C ALA A 249 2.80 -18.67 31.58
N GLN A 250 3.42 -19.79 31.24
CA GLN A 250 4.76 -19.82 30.64
C GLN A 250 4.80 -19.13 29.27
N LEU A 251 3.81 -19.37 28.41
CA LEU A 251 3.70 -18.71 27.12
C LEU A 251 3.55 -17.18 27.29
N ALA A 252 2.63 -16.75 28.16
CA ALA A 252 2.40 -15.33 28.42
C ALA A 252 3.66 -14.65 29.00
N GLN A 253 4.38 -15.29 29.91
CA GLN A 253 5.65 -14.78 30.45
C GLN A 253 6.71 -14.61 29.36
N THR A 254 6.79 -15.58 28.43
CA THR A 254 7.70 -15.51 27.27
C THR A 254 7.36 -14.29 26.43
N ILE A 255 6.08 -14.12 26.09
CA ILE A 255 5.60 -12.99 25.29
C ILE A 255 5.82 -11.64 25.99
N ILE A 256 5.57 -11.53 27.30
CA ILE A 256 5.83 -10.30 28.07
C ILE A 256 7.32 -9.94 28.01
N THR A 257 8.19 -10.95 28.08
CA THR A 257 9.64 -10.74 27.98
C THR A 257 10.03 -10.22 26.59
N GLU A 258 9.50 -10.81 25.52
CA GLU A 258 9.72 -10.36 24.14
C GLU A 258 9.16 -8.95 23.90
N PHE A 259 7.95 -8.68 24.40
CA PHE A 259 7.33 -7.36 24.37
C PHE A 259 8.25 -6.32 25.02
N ARG A 260 8.69 -6.55 26.26
CA ARG A 260 9.57 -5.61 26.98
C ARG A 260 10.94 -5.43 26.32
N ALA A 261 11.42 -6.44 25.59
CA ALA A 261 12.67 -6.36 24.83
C ALA A 261 12.54 -5.61 23.49
N THR A 262 11.31 -5.39 23.00
CA THR A 262 11.07 -4.78 21.69
C THR A 262 10.98 -3.27 21.79
N ALA A 263 12.06 -2.53 21.50
CA ALA A 263 12.02 -1.07 21.54
C ALA A 263 11.12 -0.46 20.44
N GLU A 264 11.11 -1.08 19.26
CA GLU A 264 10.47 -0.56 18.05
C GLU A 264 9.53 -1.62 17.47
N PRO A 265 8.24 -1.62 17.84
CA PRO A 265 7.28 -2.55 17.27
C PRO A 265 7.06 -2.28 15.77
N ARG A 266 6.61 -3.29 15.04
CA ARG A 266 6.42 -3.24 13.59
C ARG A 266 5.48 -2.11 13.16
N ALA A 267 4.44 -1.83 13.95
CA ALA A 267 3.55 -0.70 13.71
C ALA A 267 4.28 0.67 13.77
N PHE A 268 5.26 0.82 14.67
CA PHE A 268 6.10 2.02 14.76
C PHE A 268 7.04 2.15 13.56
N LEU A 269 7.76 1.08 13.21
CA LEU A 269 8.65 1.05 12.04
C LEU A 269 7.88 1.35 10.74
N PHE A 270 6.66 0.83 10.63
CA PHE A 270 5.79 1.12 9.49
C PHE A 270 5.36 2.59 9.45
N HIS A 271 5.06 3.20 10.61
CA HIS A 271 4.77 4.64 10.66
C HIS A 271 5.97 5.49 10.23
N GLN A 272 7.18 5.17 10.71
CA GLN A 272 8.39 5.86 10.27
C GLN A 272 8.60 5.74 8.75
N TRP A 273 8.38 4.54 8.20
CA TRP A 273 8.43 4.34 6.75
C TRP A 273 7.40 5.20 6.00
N LEU A 274 6.15 5.26 6.47
CA LEU A 274 5.12 6.13 5.88
C LEU A 274 5.55 7.61 5.87
N GLN A 275 6.08 8.11 6.99
CA GLN A 275 6.57 9.49 7.08
C GLN A 275 7.74 9.73 6.12
N SER A 276 8.68 8.78 6.01
CA SER A 276 9.80 8.88 5.07
C SER A 276 9.34 8.90 3.60
N GLU A 277 8.31 8.11 3.27
CA GLU A 277 7.73 8.09 1.94
C GLU A 277 6.99 9.40 1.61
N GLU A 278 6.30 9.99 2.58
CA GLU A 278 5.67 11.31 2.41
C GLU A 278 6.71 12.42 2.19
N VAL A 279 7.82 12.39 2.94
CA VAL A 279 8.93 13.33 2.75
C VAL A 279 9.54 13.14 1.35
N ARG A 280 9.89 11.91 0.97
CA ARG A 280 10.42 11.58 -0.37
C ARG A 280 9.49 12.07 -1.48
N LYS A 281 8.18 11.87 -1.34
CA LYS A 281 7.15 12.34 -2.28
C LYS A 281 7.14 13.85 -2.41
N LYS A 282 7.19 14.57 -1.28
CA LYS A 282 7.24 16.04 -1.25
C LYS A 282 8.53 16.57 -1.88
N GLU A 283 9.69 16.02 -1.53
CA GLU A 283 10.97 16.40 -2.10
C GLU A 283 11.01 16.18 -3.61
N ALA A 284 10.54 15.02 -4.09
CA ALA A 284 10.45 14.75 -5.53
C ALA A 284 9.50 15.70 -6.26
N PHE A 285 8.37 16.07 -5.64
CA PHE A 285 7.45 17.07 -6.17
C PHE A 285 8.12 18.45 -6.26
N PHE A 286 8.77 18.92 -5.19
CA PHE A 286 9.44 20.23 -5.18
C PHE A 286 10.63 20.28 -6.15
N ALA A 287 11.40 19.19 -6.28
CA ALA A 287 12.48 19.09 -7.25
C ALA A 287 11.94 19.29 -8.68
N ARG A 288 10.84 18.61 -9.04
CA ARG A 288 10.17 18.79 -10.34
C ARG A 288 9.66 20.22 -10.50
N LEU A 289 8.93 20.74 -9.50
CA LEU A 289 8.35 22.07 -9.53
C LEU A 289 9.42 23.16 -9.71
N SER A 290 10.58 23.02 -9.05
CA SER A 290 11.70 23.96 -9.16
C SER A 290 12.40 23.94 -10.52
N GLY A 291 12.29 22.84 -11.27
CA GLY A 291 12.87 22.69 -12.61
C GLY A 291 11.98 23.24 -13.73
N ILE A 292 10.76 23.68 -13.42
CA ILE A 292 9.78 24.17 -14.39
C ILE A 292 10.07 25.62 -14.75
N LYS A 293 9.96 25.95 -16.04
CA LYS A 293 10.02 27.33 -16.53
C LYS A 293 8.89 28.15 -15.89
N SER A 294 9.23 29.32 -15.32
CA SER A 294 8.27 30.19 -14.62
C SER A 294 7.25 30.86 -15.53
N GLU A 295 7.51 30.85 -16.84
CA GLU A 295 6.71 31.52 -17.87
C GLU A 295 6.33 30.55 -18.99
N CYS A 296 5.22 30.84 -19.66
CA CYS A 296 4.79 30.15 -20.86
C CYS A 296 5.75 30.51 -22.01
N LEU A 297 6.45 29.52 -22.59
CA LEU A 297 7.43 29.74 -23.68
C LEU A 297 6.81 30.25 -25.00
N LEU A 298 5.49 30.43 -25.05
CA LEU A 298 4.79 30.96 -26.23
C LEU A 298 4.36 32.42 -26.07
N CYS A 299 4.13 32.90 -24.84
CA CYS A 299 3.66 34.27 -24.58
C CYS A 299 4.47 35.05 -23.54
N GLY A 300 5.39 34.41 -22.83
CA GLY A 300 6.19 35.02 -21.76
C GLY A 300 5.41 35.38 -20.49
N ARG A 301 4.13 34.99 -20.39
CA ARG A 301 3.35 35.23 -19.17
C ARG A 301 3.70 34.23 -18.09
N PRO A 302 3.66 34.61 -16.80
CA PRO A 302 3.84 33.69 -15.69
C PRO A 302 2.82 32.55 -15.75
N VAL A 303 3.28 31.31 -15.49
CA VAL A 303 2.43 30.10 -15.43
C VAL A 303 2.22 29.59 -14.01
N SER A 304 2.50 30.45 -13.02
CA SER A 304 2.32 30.17 -11.60
C SER A 304 1.66 31.35 -10.88
N GLY A 305 0.95 31.10 -9.78
CA GLY A 305 0.24 32.14 -9.02
C GLY A 305 -1.16 32.43 -9.56
N LYS A 306 -1.68 33.65 -9.38
CA LYS A 306 -3.06 34.04 -9.72
C LYS A 306 -3.42 33.94 -11.21
N ASP A 307 -2.42 33.79 -12.09
CA ASP A 307 -2.61 33.64 -13.53
C ASP A 307 -2.63 32.17 -13.99
N SER A 308 -2.59 31.19 -13.06
CA SER A 308 -2.57 29.75 -13.38
C SER A 308 -3.85 29.23 -14.02
N ASP A 309 -4.98 29.92 -13.87
CA ASP A 309 -6.30 29.49 -14.37
C ASP A 309 -6.34 29.32 -15.90
N ARG A 310 -5.32 29.81 -16.61
CA ARG A 310 -5.18 29.70 -18.06
C ARG A 310 -4.31 28.54 -18.51
N VAL A 311 -3.65 27.84 -17.59
CA VAL A 311 -2.73 26.74 -17.90
C VAL A 311 -3.54 25.47 -18.19
N SER A 312 -3.28 24.83 -19.33
CA SER A 312 -3.95 23.58 -19.70
C SER A 312 -3.01 22.51 -20.23
N PHE A 313 -1.73 22.82 -20.40
CA PHE A 313 -0.76 21.85 -20.91
C PHE A 313 0.54 21.92 -20.12
N TYR A 314 1.05 20.74 -19.77
CA TYR A 314 2.40 20.54 -19.27
C TYR A 314 3.28 20.07 -20.43
N PHE A 315 4.53 20.53 -20.49
CA PHE A 315 5.50 20.00 -21.44
C PHE A 315 6.77 19.53 -20.73
N GLU A 316 7.42 18.54 -21.31
CA GLU A 316 8.74 18.07 -20.91
C GLU A 316 9.52 17.56 -22.12
N VAL A 317 10.79 17.93 -22.23
CA VAL A 317 11.72 17.35 -23.20
C VAL A 317 12.09 15.94 -22.73
N SER A 318 12.19 14.98 -23.66
CA SER A 318 12.35 13.57 -23.30
C SER A 318 13.62 13.24 -22.51
N ASP A 319 14.67 14.05 -22.65
CA ASP A 319 15.92 13.99 -21.88
C ASP A 319 15.89 14.76 -20.54
N GLY A 320 14.77 15.44 -20.23
CA GLY A 320 14.59 16.23 -19.01
C GLY A 320 15.26 17.61 -19.02
N SER A 321 15.79 18.07 -20.15
CA SER A 321 16.48 19.37 -20.26
C SER A 321 15.59 20.60 -20.02
N ALA A 322 14.31 20.51 -20.34
CA ALA A 322 13.33 21.55 -20.08
C ALA A 322 11.96 20.97 -19.76
N ALA A 323 11.26 21.61 -18.83
CA ALA A 323 9.87 21.34 -18.49
C ALA A 323 9.15 22.65 -18.19
N GLY A 324 7.84 22.69 -18.38
CA GLY A 324 7.08 23.92 -18.20
C GLY A 324 5.59 23.71 -18.42
N PHE A 325 4.87 24.82 -18.48
CA PHE A 325 3.45 24.84 -18.78
C PHE A 325 3.15 25.77 -19.95
N PHE A 326 2.05 25.50 -20.66
CA PHE A 326 1.48 26.41 -21.64
C PHE A 326 0.08 26.86 -21.23
N GLU A 327 -0.21 28.13 -21.50
CA GLU A 327 -1.59 28.61 -21.55
C GLU A 327 -2.36 27.90 -22.67
N GLU A 328 -3.65 27.61 -22.43
CA GLU A 328 -4.52 26.91 -23.38
C GLU A 328 -4.54 27.59 -24.75
N GLU A 329 -4.86 28.89 -24.77
CA GLU A 329 -4.95 29.68 -26.01
C GLU A 329 -3.63 29.73 -26.76
N CYS A 330 -2.51 29.80 -26.04
CA CYS A 330 -1.19 29.88 -26.65
C CYS A 330 -0.84 28.59 -27.40
N PHE A 331 -1.02 27.45 -26.74
CA PHE A 331 -0.73 26.15 -27.35
C PHE A 331 -1.74 25.77 -28.42
N PHE A 332 -3.02 26.05 -28.19
CA PHE A 332 -4.07 25.81 -29.18
C PHE A 332 -3.83 26.64 -30.46
N ARG A 333 -3.51 27.93 -30.32
CA ARG A 333 -3.14 28.79 -31.45
C ARG A 333 -1.96 28.24 -32.22
N LEU A 334 -0.90 27.77 -31.54
CA LEU A 334 0.26 27.12 -32.15
C LEU A 334 -0.15 25.90 -32.99
N LEU A 335 -1.00 25.02 -32.46
CA LEU A 335 -1.50 23.86 -33.19
C LEU A 335 -2.28 24.29 -34.44
N MET A 336 -3.18 25.27 -34.34
CA MET A 336 -4.01 25.70 -35.47
C MET A 336 -3.19 26.34 -36.59
N THR A 337 -2.32 27.31 -36.28
CA THR A 337 -1.53 28.01 -37.30
C THR A 337 -0.38 27.16 -37.85
N ASN A 338 0.43 26.56 -36.98
CA ASN A 338 1.71 25.98 -37.39
C ASN A 338 1.62 24.49 -37.73
N VAL A 339 0.60 23.78 -37.22
CA VAL A 339 0.42 22.34 -37.47
C VAL A 339 -0.74 22.10 -38.44
N TYR A 340 -1.91 22.65 -38.18
CA TYR A 340 -3.10 22.41 -39.01
C TYR A 340 -3.25 23.38 -40.19
N ASN A 341 -2.47 24.48 -40.21
CA ASN A 341 -2.50 25.53 -41.23
C ASN A 341 -3.93 26.09 -41.43
N LEU A 342 -4.64 26.28 -40.33
CA LEU A 342 -5.99 26.84 -40.27
C LEU A 342 -5.91 28.33 -39.90
N ASP A 343 -6.72 29.14 -40.57
CA ASP A 343 -6.81 30.57 -40.32
C ASP A 343 -7.71 30.83 -39.10
N ILE A 344 -7.22 31.56 -38.10
CA ILE A 344 -7.84 31.67 -36.77
C ILE A 344 -8.78 32.88 -36.67
N ASN A 345 -9.36 33.31 -37.80
CA ASN A 345 -10.36 34.38 -37.84
C ASN A 345 -11.80 33.88 -37.54
N LEU A 346 -11.94 32.68 -37.00
CA LEU A 346 -13.20 32.09 -36.58
C LEU A 346 -13.60 32.60 -35.19
N ALA A 347 -14.90 32.74 -34.94
CA ALA A 347 -15.41 33.14 -33.62
C ALA A 347 -15.16 32.04 -32.57
N ASP A 348 -15.00 32.42 -31.29
CA ASP A 348 -14.68 31.48 -30.20
C ASP A 348 -15.75 30.37 -30.00
N ASP A 349 -16.97 30.59 -30.47
CA ASP A 349 -18.09 29.66 -30.45
C ASP A 349 -18.20 28.78 -31.70
N ASP A 350 -17.23 28.84 -32.63
CA ASP A 350 -17.22 28.00 -33.82
C ASP A 350 -17.15 26.50 -33.45
N PRO A 351 -18.10 25.66 -33.91
CA PRO A 351 -18.14 24.25 -33.58
C PRO A 351 -16.87 23.48 -33.95
N THR A 352 -16.16 23.90 -34.99
CA THR A 352 -14.89 23.30 -35.43
C THR A 352 -13.80 23.57 -34.41
N LEU A 353 -13.73 24.78 -33.88
CA LEU A 353 -12.77 25.15 -32.85
C LEU A 353 -13.04 24.38 -31.54
N GLN A 354 -14.30 24.23 -31.16
CA GLN A 354 -14.70 23.45 -29.98
C GLN A 354 -14.25 21.99 -30.10
N ILE A 355 -14.55 21.32 -31.22
CA ILE A 355 -14.12 19.94 -31.48
C ILE A 355 -12.59 19.81 -31.42
N MET A 356 -11.86 20.77 -32.00
CA MET A 356 -10.40 20.75 -31.98
C MET A 356 -9.83 20.96 -30.56
N ARG A 357 -10.46 21.82 -29.73
CA ARG A 357 -10.06 22.02 -28.33
C ARG A 357 -10.28 20.74 -27.52
N ASP A 358 -11.44 20.12 -27.65
CA ASP A 358 -11.77 18.86 -26.98
C ASP A 358 -10.79 17.76 -27.39
N ALA A 359 -10.54 17.63 -28.70
CA ALA A 359 -9.55 16.73 -29.25
C ALA A 359 -8.14 16.96 -28.68
N ALA A 360 -7.76 18.22 -28.41
CA ALA A 360 -6.47 18.54 -27.82
C ALA A 360 -6.37 18.18 -26.33
N ARG A 361 -7.47 18.30 -25.58
CA ARG A 361 -7.55 17.93 -24.16
C ARG A 361 -7.48 16.42 -23.93
N GLU A 362 -7.74 15.62 -24.96
CA GLU A 362 -7.65 14.15 -24.92
C GLU A 362 -6.39 13.59 -25.60
N SER A 363 -5.38 14.44 -25.87
CA SER A 363 -4.23 14.03 -26.67
C SER A 363 -2.91 14.52 -26.14
N ALA A 364 -1.89 13.67 -26.26
CA ALA A 364 -0.51 14.05 -26.09
C ALA A 364 0.11 14.40 -27.45
N PHE A 365 0.94 15.43 -27.48
CA PHE A 365 1.57 15.95 -28.69
C PHE A 365 3.08 15.84 -28.60
N VAL A 366 3.70 15.44 -29.70
CA VAL A 366 5.15 15.28 -29.80
C VAL A 366 5.66 16.21 -30.90
N PHE A 367 6.69 16.99 -30.58
CA PHE A 367 7.45 17.76 -31.56
C PHE A 367 8.90 17.30 -31.52
N ARG A 368 9.35 16.67 -32.61
CA ARG A 368 10.71 16.15 -32.75
C ARG A 368 11.41 16.91 -33.87
N PRO A 369 12.39 17.78 -33.55
CA PRO A 369 13.24 18.38 -34.59
C PRO A 369 14.11 17.28 -35.23
N VAL A 370 14.20 17.29 -36.55
CA VAL A 370 15.01 16.37 -37.36
C VAL A 370 15.82 17.21 -38.33
N THR A 371 17.14 17.25 -38.14
CA THR A 371 18.05 17.96 -39.04
C THR A 371 18.61 17.02 -40.09
N ASN A 372 18.36 17.33 -41.36
CA ASN A 372 18.92 16.62 -42.51
C ASN A 372 19.82 17.56 -43.32
N GLY A 373 20.62 17.04 -44.24
CA GLY A 373 21.54 17.84 -45.07
C GLY A 373 20.89 18.94 -45.94
N SER A 374 19.55 19.00 -46.00
CA SER A 374 18.75 20.01 -46.71
C SER A 374 18.00 21.00 -45.82
N GLY A 375 18.12 20.90 -44.48
CA GLY A 375 17.44 21.75 -43.50
C GLY A 375 16.83 20.99 -42.33
N THR A 376 16.23 21.72 -41.39
CA THR A 376 15.53 21.13 -40.23
C THR A 376 14.03 20.99 -40.50
N THR A 377 13.48 19.82 -40.20
CA THR A 377 12.04 19.55 -40.18
C THR A 377 11.57 19.27 -38.76
N VAL A 378 10.27 19.40 -38.50
CA VAL A 378 9.64 18.94 -37.26
C VAL A 378 8.73 17.77 -37.58
N ASP A 379 9.07 16.61 -37.03
CA ASP A 379 8.18 15.47 -36.97
C ASP A 379 7.18 15.71 -35.84
N PHE A 380 5.94 15.99 -36.23
CA PHE A 380 4.81 16.16 -35.33
C PHE A 380 4.03 14.86 -35.21
N HIS A 381 3.76 14.45 -33.98
CA HIS A 381 2.90 13.31 -33.71
C HIS A 381 1.80 13.67 -32.71
N ARG A 382 0.63 13.06 -32.88
CA ARG A 382 -0.46 13.08 -31.90
C ARG A 382 -0.71 11.66 -31.41
N PHE A 383 -0.87 11.53 -30.10
CA PHE A 383 -1.18 10.28 -29.42
C PHE A 383 -2.41 10.43 -28.54
N GLY A 384 -3.18 9.36 -28.38
CA GLY A 384 -4.12 9.24 -27.27
C GLY A 384 -3.36 9.17 -25.94
N LEU A 385 -4.02 9.52 -24.83
CA LEU A 385 -3.42 9.44 -23.49
C LEU A 385 -3.11 7.99 -23.04
N ASP A 386 -3.66 6.99 -23.76
CA ASP A 386 -3.33 5.57 -23.63
C ASP A 386 -2.02 5.18 -24.33
N GLY A 387 -1.48 6.06 -25.18
CA GLY A 387 -0.27 5.86 -25.98
C GLY A 387 -0.52 5.35 -27.40
N VAL A 388 -1.78 5.28 -27.85
CA VAL A 388 -2.11 4.91 -29.24
C VAL A 388 -1.72 6.05 -30.18
N HIS A 389 -0.95 5.73 -31.22
CA HIS A 389 -0.54 6.71 -32.23
C HIS A 389 -1.72 7.08 -33.14
N LEU A 390 -2.07 8.38 -33.18
CA LEU A 390 -3.24 8.88 -33.91
C LEU A 390 -2.87 9.57 -35.23
N LEU A 391 -1.75 10.31 -35.24
CA LEU A 391 -1.34 11.12 -36.39
C LEU A 391 0.18 11.30 -36.42
N LYS A 392 0.75 11.28 -37.63
CA LYS A 392 2.10 11.77 -37.92
C LYS A 392 2.07 12.76 -39.08
N LYS A 393 2.75 13.89 -38.96
CA LYS A 393 3.00 14.86 -40.03
C LYS A 393 4.42 15.40 -39.90
N ALA A 394 5.02 15.84 -41.01
CA ALA A 394 6.35 16.46 -41.02
C ALA A 394 6.26 17.85 -41.65
N TYR A 395 6.89 18.84 -41.01
CA TYR A 395 6.82 20.24 -41.44
C TYR A 395 8.22 20.84 -41.59
N PRO A 396 8.47 21.69 -42.60
CA PRO A 396 9.72 22.44 -42.66
C PRO A 396 9.77 23.43 -41.48
N LEU A 397 10.87 23.43 -40.73
CA LEU A 397 11.06 24.35 -39.61
C LEU A 397 11.66 25.66 -40.14
N ARG A 398 10.84 26.70 -40.27
CA ARG A 398 11.26 28.02 -40.76
C ARG A 398 11.43 28.98 -39.61
N GLU A 399 12.52 29.75 -39.60
CA GLU A 399 12.75 30.79 -38.59
C GLU A 399 11.74 31.95 -38.69
N PHE A 400 11.35 32.30 -39.92
CA PHE A 400 10.39 33.38 -40.20
C PHE A 400 9.17 32.87 -40.99
N GLU A 401 8.00 33.40 -40.63
CA GLU A 401 6.70 33.22 -41.29
C GLU A 401 6.21 34.56 -41.84
N GLY A 402 5.36 34.53 -42.88
CA GLY A 402 4.82 35.72 -43.55
C GLY A 402 5.28 35.91 -44.99
N GLY A 403 4.71 36.93 -45.65
CA GLY A 403 4.97 37.27 -47.05
C GLY A 403 6.19 38.18 -47.24
N MET A 404 6.46 38.61 -48.47
CA MET A 404 7.64 39.44 -48.81
C MET A 404 7.69 40.80 -48.06
N LEU A 405 6.56 41.25 -47.52
CA LEU A 405 6.39 42.55 -46.83
C LEU A 405 6.33 42.44 -45.30
N THR A 406 6.10 41.25 -44.73
CA THR A 406 5.99 41.02 -43.28
C THR A 406 6.75 39.75 -42.91
N ARG A 407 7.83 39.89 -42.13
CA ARG A 407 8.58 38.76 -41.54
C ARG A 407 8.32 38.73 -40.04
N GLU A 408 7.51 37.77 -39.60
CA GLU A 408 7.34 37.47 -38.18
C GLU A 408 8.14 36.22 -37.82
N LYS A 409 8.65 36.13 -36.60
CA LYS A 409 9.37 34.94 -36.14
C LYS A 409 8.37 33.81 -35.91
N SER A 410 8.64 32.61 -36.42
CA SER A 410 7.76 31.45 -36.23
C SER A 410 7.63 31.10 -34.74
N ARG A 411 6.39 30.88 -34.28
CA ARG A 411 6.11 30.44 -32.90
C ARG A 411 6.66 29.06 -32.64
N LEU A 412 6.54 28.15 -33.62
CA LEU A 412 7.07 26.79 -33.52
C LEU A 412 8.60 26.79 -33.45
N PHE A 413 9.26 27.61 -34.28
CA PHE A 413 10.72 27.78 -34.21
C PHE A 413 11.16 28.32 -32.86
N SER A 414 10.47 29.34 -32.35
CA SER A 414 10.81 29.97 -31.07
C SER A 414 10.67 28.98 -29.91
N LEU A 415 9.54 28.25 -29.86
CA LEU A 415 9.32 27.19 -28.88
C LEU A 415 10.45 26.15 -28.89
N LEU A 416 10.74 25.59 -30.05
CA LEU A 416 11.74 24.53 -30.16
C LEU A 416 13.15 25.03 -29.83
N SER A 417 13.49 26.25 -30.22
CA SER A 417 14.78 26.87 -29.89
C SER A 417 14.92 27.12 -28.39
N GLU A 418 13.83 27.50 -27.70
CA GLU A 418 13.84 27.69 -26.25
C GLU A 418 13.88 26.37 -25.48
N THR A 419 13.26 25.29 -26.00
CA THR A 419 13.27 23.97 -25.35
C THR A 419 14.54 23.18 -25.58
N PHE A 420 15.12 23.22 -26.79
CA PHE A 420 16.30 22.44 -27.17
C PHE A 420 17.60 23.25 -27.20
N GLY A 421 17.54 24.57 -27.07
CA GLY A 421 18.66 25.49 -27.19
C GLY A 421 18.91 25.97 -28.62
N ASN A 422 19.80 26.96 -28.77
CA ASN A 422 20.09 27.66 -30.04
C ASN A 422 20.63 26.76 -31.16
N ARG A 423 21.10 25.56 -30.83
CA ARG A 423 21.40 24.51 -31.81
C ARG A 423 20.28 23.49 -31.72
N LEU A 424 19.32 23.59 -32.64
CA LEU A 424 18.28 22.56 -32.88
C LEU A 424 18.86 21.18 -33.24
N ASP A 425 20.18 21.04 -33.21
CA ASP A 425 20.97 19.80 -33.08
C ASP A 425 20.75 19.15 -31.69
N ALA A 426 19.51 19.10 -31.23
CA ALA A 426 19.15 18.25 -30.10
C ALA A 426 19.66 16.82 -30.38
N SER A 427 19.98 16.08 -29.32
CA SER A 427 20.31 14.65 -29.45
C SER A 427 19.30 14.00 -30.42
N PRO A 428 19.72 13.17 -31.39
CA PRO A 428 18.81 12.51 -32.33
C PRO A 428 17.73 11.67 -31.64
N ASP A 429 17.81 11.50 -30.32
CA ASP A 429 16.89 10.76 -29.46
C ASP A 429 16.00 11.66 -28.57
N SER A 430 15.97 12.97 -28.82
CA SER A 430 15.20 13.93 -28.02
C SER A 430 13.93 14.43 -28.73
N PHE A 431 12.86 14.62 -27.97
CA PHE A 431 11.59 15.19 -28.44
C PHE A 431 10.87 15.96 -27.32
N LEU A 432 10.05 16.92 -27.71
CA LEU A 432 9.20 17.68 -26.80
C LEU A 432 7.86 16.98 -26.69
N LEU A 433 7.48 16.57 -25.49
CA LEU A 433 6.17 15.99 -25.20
C LEU A 433 5.29 17.03 -24.50
N VAL A 434 4.09 17.23 -25.02
CA VAL A 434 3.07 18.11 -24.43
C VAL A 434 1.87 17.25 -24.01
N HIS A 435 1.42 17.41 -22.77
CA HIS A 435 0.36 16.64 -22.13
C HIS A 435 -0.69 17.56 -21.50
N PRO A 436 -1.98 17.30 -21.68
CA PRO A 436 -3.04 18.12 -21.09
C PRO A 436 -3.08 17.99 -19.56
N VAL A 437 -3.42 19.05 -18.85
CA VAL A 437 -3.56 19.08 -17.39
C VAL A 437 -4.85 19.74 -16.97
N HIS A 438 -5.30 19.48 -15.74
CA HIS A 438 -6.46 20.14 -15.17
C HIS A 438 -6.15 21.61 -14.85
N GLN A 439 -6.98 22.52 -15.34
CA GLN A 439 -6.81 23.98 -15.18
C GLN A 439 -6.81 24.43 -13.72
N GLU A 440 -7.64 23.82 -12.88
CA GLU A 440 -7.73 24.18 -11.45
C GLU A 440 -6.46 23.82 -10.68
N LYS A 441 -5.66 22.86 -11.18
CA LYS A 441 -4.47 22.36 -10.50
C LYS A 441 -3.44 21.76 -11.47
N PRO A 442 -2.83 22.58 -12.34
CA PRO A 442 -1.93 22.09 -13.38
C PRO A 442 -0.71 21.37 -12.80
N GLU A 443 -0.21 21.81 -11.64
CA GLU A 443 0.91 21.20 -10.95
C GLU A 443 0.62 19.79 -10.40
N ALA A 444 -0.65 19.34 -10.40
CA ALA A 444 -1.00 17.96 -10.02
C ALA A 444 -0.25 16.92 -10.87
N ILE A 445 0.09 17.23 -12.13
CA ILE A 445 0.86 16.33 -12.99
C ILE A 445 2.25 15.99 -12.42
N LEU A 446 2.80 16.84 -11.55
CA LEU A 446 4.12 16.66 -10.94
C LEU A 446 4.10 15.79 -9.69
N GLN A 447 2.90 15.52 -9.15
CA GLN A 447 2.72 14.61 -8.02
C GLN A 447 3.10 13.19 -8.45
N GLU A 448 3.66 12.40 -7.54
CA GLU A 448 4.33 11.13 -7.89
C GLU A 448 3.44 10.19 -8.72
N GLU A 449 2.15 10.08 -8.40
CA GLU A 449 1.22 9.20 -9.12
C GLU A 449 0.97 9.67 -10.56
N CYS A 450 0.61 10.94 -10.75
CA CYS A 450 0.38 11.53 -12.08
C CYS A 450 1.67 11.53 -12.91
N TYR A 451 2.79 11.91 -12.30
CA TYR A 451 4.09 11.97 -12.98
C TYR A 451 4.57 10.58 -13.42
N ARG A 452 4.34 9.53 -12.61
CA ARG A 452 4.61 8.15 -13.03
C ARG A 452 3.76 7.76 -14.24
N GLY A 453 2.50 8.20 -14.29
CA GLY A 453 1.63 8.02 -15.46
C GLY A 453 2.20 8.68 -16.70
N PHE A 454 2.53 9.97 -16.60
CA PHE A 454 3.18 10.75 -17.66
C PHE A 454 4.49 10.09 -18.14
N ALA A 455 5.36 9.67 -17.23
CA ALA A 455 6.64 9.04 -17.55
C ALA A 455 6.46 7.70 -18.31
N ARG A 456 5.45 6.89 -17.96
CA ARG A 456 5.11 5.67 -18.70
C ARG A 456 4.61 5.97 -20.11
N LEU A 457 3.76 6.98 -20.26
CA LEU A 457 3.29 7.42 -21.57
C LEU A 457 4.47 7.88 -22.43
N ARG A 458 5.34 8.72 -21.88
CA ARG A 458 6.58 9.17 -22.55
C ARG A 458 7.42 8.00 -23.03
N GLN A 459 7.62 6.99 -22.19
CA GLN A 459 8.40 5.80 -22.55
C GLN A 459 7.76 5.01 -23.71
N ARG A 460 6.43 4.83 -23.71
CA ARG A 460 5.71 4.18 -24.82
C ARG A 460 5.78 4.98 -26.12
N ILE A 461 5.70 6.31 -26.02
CA ILE A 461 5.84 7.20 -27.18
C ILE A 461 7.26 7.11 -27.73
N ALA A 462 8.29 7.16 -26.87
CA ALA A 462 9.68 7.06 -27.28
C ALA A 462 9.97 5.82 -28.13
N GLN A 463 9.41 4.66 -27.76
CA GLN A 463 9.51 3.41 -28.53
C GLN A 463 8.91 3.47 -29.95
N GLN A 464 8.01 4.43 -30.21
CA GLN A 464 7.30 4.59 -31.48
C GLN A 464 7.87 5.73 -32.35
N VAL A 465 8.50 6.74 -31.73
CA VAL A 465 8.96 7.96 -32.43
C VAL A 465 10.48 8.05 -32.58
N LEU A 466 11.23 7.32 -31.76
CA LEU A 466 12.69 7.26 -31.84
C LEU A 466 13.14 6.12 -32.76
N PRO A 467 14.28 6.26 -33.46
CA PRO A 467 14.86 5.15 -34.20
C PRO A 467 15.17 3.97 -33.26
N PRO A 468 15.06 2.72 -33.73
CA PRO A 468 15.45 1.56 -32.92
C PRO A 468 16.96 1.60 -32.63
N ASN A 469 17.31 1.41 -31.36
CA ASN A 469 18.70 1.25 -30.90
C ASN A 469 19.36 -0.02 -31.43
#